data_AF-A0A9D9KI22-F1
#
_entry.id   AF-A0A9D9KI22-F1
#
_cell.length_a   1.000
_cell.length_b   1.000
_cell.length_c   1.000
_cell.angle_alpha   90.00
_cell.angle_beta   90.00
_cell.angle_gamma   90.00
#
_symmetry.space_group_name_H-M   'P 1'
#
loop_
_entity.id
_entity.type
_entity.pdbx_description
1 polymer ?
#
loop_
_entity_poly.entity_id
_entity_poly.type
_entity_poly.pdbx_seq_one_letter_code
_entity_poly.pdbx_strand_id
1 'polypeptide(L)'
;VGDRSRKMARELWNSLAPVYRQCAVSYTDLWEAYQKVFPSKRLKQVGKETGETSHIERFNNTLRQRIFRLVRKTLSFSKKLENHIGVILTFLHHYKECLQA
;
A
#
# COMPACT_ATOMS: atom_id res chain seq x y z
N VAL A 1 6.84 8.81 -7.66
CA VAL A 1 5.70 8.04 -7.12
C VAL A 1 6.13 7.45 -5.79
N GLY A 2 5.33 7.62 -4.73
CA GLY A 2 5.65 7.08 -3.40
C GLY A 2 6.31 8.07 -2.45
N ASP A 3 5.83 9.31 -2.39
CA ASP A 3 6.22 10.24 -1.33
C ASP A 3 5.74 9.72 0.04
N ARG A 4 6.65 9.75 1.02
CA ARG A 4 6.43 9.32 2.41
C ARG A 4 6.28 10.55 3.29
N SER A 5 5.43 11.49 2.87
CA SER A 5 5.11 12.66 3.67
C SER A 5 3.82 12.44 4.46
N ARG A 6 3.65 13.25 5.51
CA ARG A 6 2.38 13.31 6.26
C ARG A 6 1.21 13.70 5.37
N LYS A 7 1.45 14.55 4.36
CA LYS A 7 0.44 14.96 3.38
C LYS A 7 -0.06 13.75 2.60
N MET A 8 0.85 12.94 2.07
CA MET A 8 0.47 11.70 1.36
C MET A 8 -0.26 10.71 2.26
N ALA A 9 0.14 10.56 3.52
CA ALA A 9 -0.58 9.72 4.47
C ALA A 9 -2.02 10.20 4.69
N ARG A 10 -2.24 11.52 4.74
CA ARG A 10 -3.59 12.10 4.84
C ARG A 10 -4.42 11.85 3.58
N GLU A 11 -3.82 12.00 2.40
CA GLU A 11 -4.49 11.71 1.13
C GLU A 11 -4.87 10.22 1.03
N LEU A 12 -3.99 9.32 1.48
CA LEU A 12 -4.29 7.89 1.59
C LEU A 12 -5.49 7.65 2.52
N TRP A 13 -5.51 8.25 3.70
CA TRP A 13 -6.67 8.12 4.61
C TRP A 13 -7.97 8.63 3.97
N ASN A 14 -7.89 9.74 3.23
CA ASN A 14 -9.03 10.34 2.55
C ASN A 14 -9.50 9.54 1.31
N SER A 15 -8.66 8.69 0.73
CA SER A 15 -9.07 7.82 -0.39
C SER A 15 -9.77 6.54 0.07
N LEU A 16 -9.62 6.14 1.34
CA LEU A 16 -10.32 4.97 1.89
C LEU A 16 -11.84 5.18 1.92
N ALA A 17 -12.58 4.09 1.72
CA ALA A 17 -14.04 4.13 1.84
C ALA A 17 -14.47 4.62 3.25
N PRO A 18 -15.60 5.37 3.36
CA PRO A 18 -16.06 5.90 4.64
C PRO A 18 -16.19 4.85 5.75
N VAL A 19 -16.61 3.63 5.41
CA VAL A 19 -16.73 2.50 6.35
C VAL A 19 -15.40 2.23 7.06
N TYR A 20 -14.30 2.11 6.31
CA TYR A 20 -12.97 1.89 6.91
C TYR A 20 -12.56 3.07 7.78
N ARG A 21 -12.84 4.30 7.35
CA ARG A 21 -12.55 5.48 8.16
C ARG A 21 -13.36 5.52 9.47
N GLN A 22 -14.56 4.99 9.50
CA GLN A 22 -15.42 5.01 10.69
C GLN A 22 -15.08 3.90 11.69
N CYS A 23 -14.90 2.66 11.23
CA CYS A 23 -14.84 1.50 12.13
C CYS A 23 -13.54 0.69 12.07
N ALA A 24 -12.69 0.83 11.05
CA ALA A 24 -11.52 -0.04 10.93
C ALA A 24 -10.47 0.23 12.03
N VAL A 25 -9.91 -0.85 12.56
CA VAL A 25 -8.65 -0.85 13.33
C VAL A 25 -7.50 -0.99 12.32
N SER A 26 -6.53 -0.10 12.38
CA SER A 26 -5.40 -0.05 11.44
C SER A 26 -4.13 -0.53 12.12
N TYR A 27 -3.56 -1.62 11.62
CA TYR A 27 -2.25 -2.12 12.01
C TYR A 27 -1.21 -1.52 11.08
N THR A 28 -0.23 -0.82 11.64
CA THR A 28 0.82 -0.16 10.86
C THR A 28 2.18 -0.40 11.47
N ASP A 29 3.23 -0.15 10.69
CA ASP A 29 4.56 -0.01 11.24
C ASP A 29 4.68 1.25 12.12
N LEU A 30 5.83 1.40 12.78
CA LEU A 30 6.15 2.48 13.71
C LEU A 30 6.41 3.82 12.98
N TRP A 31 5.83 4.05 11.81
CA TRP A 31 6.07 5.26 11.04
C TRP A 31 5.29 6.47 11.59
N GLU A 32 6.02 7.54 11.92
CA GLU A 32 5.50 8.74 12.60
C GLU A 32 4.35 9.44 11.83
N ALA A 33 4.35 9.38 10.50
CA ALA A 33 3.30 10.02 9.71
C ALA A 33 1.90 9.46 10.02
N TYR A 34 1.80 8.16 10.33
CA TYR A 34 0.52 7.53 10.64
C TYR A 34 -0.04 7.94 11.98
N GLN A 35 0.80 8.17 12.99
CA GLN A 35 0.36 8.67 14.30
C GLN A 35 -0.43 9.98 14.21
N LYS A 36 -0.08 10.83 13.23
CA LYS A 36 -0.68 12.16 13.06
C LYS A 36 -1.91 12.17 12.15
N VAL A 37 -2.18 11.05 11.47
CA VAL A 37 -3.27 10.95 10.49
C VAL A 37 -4.37 10.01 10.95
N PHE A 38 -4.00 8.85 11.50
CA PHE A 38 -4.94 7.81 11.90
C PHE A 38 -5.53 8.10 13.29
N PRO A 39 -6.78 7.71 13.56
CA PRO A 39 -7.38 7.88 14.89
C PRO A 39 -6.63 7.08 15.96
N SER A 40 -6.14 7.76 17.01
CA SER A 40 -5.27 7.17 18.05
C SER A 40 -5.84 5.92 18.71
N LYS A 41 -7.15 5.89 19.00
CA LYS A 41 -7.82 4.73 19.62
C LYS A 41 -7.85 3.48 18.71
N ARG A 42 -7.71 3.66 17.40
CA ARG A 42 -7.83 2.59 16.38
C ARG A 42 -6.52 2.30 15.67
N LEU A 43 -5.48 3.07 15.93
CA LEU A 43 -4.14 2.82 15.41
C LEU A 43 -3.41 1.83 16.32
N LYS A 44 -2.95 0.72 15.74
CA LYS A 44 -2.09 -0.27 16.38
C LYS A 44 -0.75 -0.28 15.66
N GLN A 45 0.20 0.46 16.21
CA GLN A 45 1.56 0.40 15.69
C GLN A 45 2.27 -0.79 16.29
N VAL A 46 2.82 -1.61 15.42
CA VAL A 46 3.37 -2.90 15.79
C VAL A 46 4.74 -3.08 15.18
N GLY A 47 5.62 -3.74 15.94
CA GLY A 47 6.92 -4.17 15.44
C GLY A 47 6.80 -5.44 14.59
N LYS A 48 7.89 -5.79 13.93
CA LYS A 48 7.97 -6.94 13.02
C LYS A 48 7.70 -8.26 13.72
N GLU A 49 8.01 -8.35 15.01
CA GLU A 49 7.82 -9.51 15.87
C GLU A 49 6.36 -9.95 16.01
N THR A 50 5.40 -9.04 15.78
CA THR A 50 3.97 -9.34 15.91
C THR A 50 3.41 -10.09 14.71
N GLY A 51 4.05 -10.00 13.56
CA GLY A 51 3.59 -10.61 12.31
C GLY A 51 2.36 -9.94 11.65
N GLU A 52 1.71 -8.97 12.30
CA GLU A 52 0.47 -8.34 11.80
C GLU A 52 0.65 -7.60 10.46
N THR A 53 1.83 -7.03 10.21
CA THR A 53 2.17 -6.39 8.92
C THR A 53 2.70 -7.36 7.87
N SER A 54 2.90 -8.63 8.21
CA SER A 54 3.49 -9.62 7.29
C SER A 54 2.66 -9.81 6.02
N HIS A 55 1.34 -9.72 6.12
CA HIS A 55 0.45 -9.86 4.97
C HIS A 55 0.69 -8.78 3.92
N ILE A 56 0.76 -7.51 4.35
CA ILE A 56 1.01 -6.39 3.43
C ILE A 56 2.45 -6.39 2.91
N GLU A 57 3.42 -6.80 3.74
CA GLU A 57 4.81 -6.96 3.33
C GLU A 57 4.97 -8.04 2.25
N ARG A 58 4.33 -9.20 2.44
CA ARG A 58 4.31 -10.29 1.46
C ARG A 58 3.66 -9.84 0.16
N PHE A 59 2.52 -9.16 0.23
CA PHE A 59 1.85 -8.62 -0.95
C PHE A 59 2.72 -7.61 -1.70
N ASN A 60 3.35 -6.68 -0.98
CA ASN A 60 4.30 -5.72 -1.57
C ASN A 60 5.51 -6.43 -2.23
N ASN A 61 5.97 -7.53 -1.65
CA ASN A 61 7.01 -8.35 -2.27
C ASN A 61 6.51 -9.00 -3.57
N THR A 62 5.31 -9.60 -3.56
CA THR A 62 4.69 -10.17 -4.77
C THR A 62 4.57 -9.12 -5.88
N LEU A 63 4.13 -7.90 -5.56
CA LEU A 63 4.07 -6.80 -6.53
C LEU A 63 5.45 -6.51 -7.15
N ARG A 64 6.50 -6.40 -6.32
CA ARG A 64 7.86 -6.15 -6.83
C ARG A 64 8.40 -7.28 -7.71
N GLN A 65 8.11 -8.53 -7.35
CA GLN A 65 8.58 -9.69 -8.10
C GLN A 65 7.84 -9.87 -9.43
N ARG A 66 6.55 -9.53 -9.49
CA ARG A 66 5.71 -9.71 -10.68
C ARG A 66 5.71 -8.51 -11.61
N ILE A 67 5.85 -7.30 -11.07
CA ILE A 67 5.82 -6.06 -11.83
C ILE A 67 7.24 -5.53 -11.97
N PHE A 68 7.91 -5.87 -13.08
CA PHE A 68 9.27 -5.40 -13.40
C PHE A 68 9.43 -3.88 -13.43
N ARG A 69 8.34 -3.11 -13.45
CA ARG A 69 8.37 -1.64 -13.37
C ARG A 69 8.48 -1.09 -11.95
N LEU A 70 8.32 -1.92 -10.92
CA LEU A 70 8.45 -1.53 -9.51
C LEU A 70 9.84 -1.82 -8.91
N VAL A 71 10.79 -2.30 -9.73
CA VAL A 71 12.19 -2.52 -9.34
C VAL A 71 13.09 -1.38 -9.82
N ARG A 72 14.41 -1.51 -9.63
CA ARG A 72 15.41 -0.53 -10.09
C ARG A 72 15.18 -0.17 -11.56
N LYS A 73 15.36 1.11 -11.92
CA LYS A 73 15.20 1.61 -13.30
C LYS A 73 16.12 0.82 -14.24
N THR A 74 15.52 0.06 -15.15
CA THR A 74 16.16 -0.68 -16.24
C THR A 74 15.37 -0.46 -17.54
N LEU A 75 15.68 -1.20 -18.61
CA LEU A 75 15.01 -1.08 -19.92
C LEU A 75 13.49 -1.30 -19.86
N SER A 76 12.97 -2.00 -18.85
CA SER A 76 11.53 -2.23 -18.66
C SER A 76 10.77 -1.00 -18.12
N PHE A 77 11.46 0.07 -17.75
CA PHE A 77 10.84 1.24 -17.14
C PHE A 77 10.19 2.16 -18.20
N SER A 78 8.90 2.46 -18.03
CA SER A 78 8.20 3.42 -18.89
C SER A 78 8.61 4.86 -18.54
N LYS A 79 8.72 5.73 -19.55
CA LYS A 79 8.85 7.19 -19.34
C LYS A 79 7.53 7.84 -18.96
N LYS A 80 6.41 7.23 -19.37
CA LYS A 80 5.04 7.69 -19.09
C LYS A 80 4.53 7.12 -17.77
N LEU A 81 4.01 7.98 -16.90
CA LEU A 81 3.48 7.61 -15.57
C LEU A 81 2.21 6.76 -15.70
N GLU A 82 1.40 7.04 -16.71
CA GLU A 82 0.14 6.38 -17.00
C GLU A 82 0.34 4.88 -17.22
N ASN A 83 1.44 4.51 -17.88
CA ASN A 83 1.79 3.10 -18.11
C ASN A 83 2.22 2.38 -16.82
N HIS A 84 2.80 3.10 -15.85
CA HIS A 84 3.12 2.54 -14.54
C HIS A 84 1.84 2.30 -13.74
N ILE A 85 0.92 3.25 -13.76
CA ILE A 85 -0.38 3.11 -13.10
C ILE A 85 -1.18 1.97 -13.76
N GLY A 86 -1.23 1.94 -15.09
CA GLY A 86 -1.95 0.93 -15.86
C GLY A 86 -1.48 -0.48 -15.54
N VAL A 87 -0.16 -0.74 -15.52
CA VAL A 87 0.34 -2.09 -15.23
C VAL A 87 0.00 -2.53 -13.81
N ILE A 88 -0.01 -1.61 -12.84
CA ILE A 88 -0.38 -1.91 -11.45
C ILE A 88 -1.87 -2.26 -11.39
N LEU A 89 -2.73 -1.46 -12.01
CA LEU A 89 -4.18 -1.72 -12.03
C LEU A 89 -4.50 -3.05 -12.71
N THR A 90 -3.92 -3.33 -13.89
CA THR A 90 -4.09 -4.61 -14.59
C THR A 90 -3.68 -5.78 -13.70
N PHE A 91 -2.53 -5.67 -13.01
CA PHE A 91 -2.09 -6.70 -12.08
C PHE A 91 -3.08 -6.89 -10.92
N LEU A 92 -3.59 -5.81 -10.32
CA LEU A 92 -4.54 -5.88 -9.22
C LEU A 92 -5.86 -6.54 -9.62
N HIS A 93 -6.38 -6.21 -10.82
CA HIS A 93 -7.58 -6.84 -11.35
C HIS A 93 -7.39 -8.35 -11.54
N HIS A 94 -6.31 -8.76 -12.20
CA HIS A 94 -5.98 -10.16 -12.40
C HIS A 94 -5.76 -10.91 -11.08
N TYR A 95 -5.03 -10.30 -10.13
CA TYR A 95 -4.77 -10.89 -8.83
C TYR A 95 -6.06 -11.11 -8.04
N LYS A 96 -7.02 -10.18 -8.12
CA LYS A 96 -8.33 -10.32 -7.48
C LYS A 96 -9.14 -11.48 -8.09
N GLU A 97 -9.15 -11.62 -9.41
CA GLU A 97 -9.81 -12.73 -10.09
C GLU A 97 -9.24 -14.08 -9.65
N CYS A 98 -7.91 -14.20 -9.56
CA CYS A 98 -7.25 -15.41 -9.07
C CYS A 98 -7.54 -15.75 -7.60
N LEU A 99 -7.93 -14.77 -6.76
CA LEU A 99 -8.34 -15.02 -5.38
C LEU A 99 -9.79 -15.49 -5.25
N GLN A 100 -10.61 -15.26 -6.28
CA GLN A 100 -12.03 -15.60 -6.31
C GLN A 100 -12.30 -16.94 -7.03
N ALA A 101 -11.29 -17.49 -7.71
CA ALA A 101 -11.29 -18.81 -8.34
C ALA A 101 -10.78 -19.88 -7.37
#